data_AF-A0A6I1KPM1-F1
#
_entry.id   AF-A0A6I1KPM1-F1
#
_cell.length_a   1.000
_cell.length_b   1.000
_cell.length_c   1.000
_cell.angle_alpha   90.00
_cell.angle_beta   90.00
_cell.angle_gamma   90.00
#
_symmetry.space_group_name_H-M   'P 1'
#
loop_
_entity.id
_entity.type
_entity.pdbx_description
1 polymer ?
#
loop_
_entity_poly.entity_id
_entity_poly.type
_entity_poly.pdbx_seq_one_letter_code
_entity_poly.pdbx_strand_id
1 'polypeptide(L)' 'MTKIYNNLTELIGRTPLLRLYRVTAGLEADVVVKLESFNP' A
#
# COMPACT_ATOMS: atom_id res chain seq x y z
N MET A 1 -10.27 4.86 13.32
CA MET A 1 -10.32 6.21 13.92
C MET A 1 -9.78 7.20 12.92
N THR A 2 -10.52 8.28 12.65
CA THR A 2 -10.05 9.39 11.83
C THR A 2 -9.07 10.23 12.66
N LYS A 3 -7.88 10.54 12.11
CA LYS A 3 -6.90 11.44 12.72
C LYS A 3 -6.85 12.74 11.92
N ILE A 4 -6.72 13.86 12.63
CA ILE A 4 -6.37 15.16 12.07
C ILE A 4 -4.84 15.31 12.25
N TYR A 5 -4.14 15.65 11.17
CA TYR A 5 -2.68 15.76 11.12
C TYR A 5 -2.25 17.23 11.07
N ASN A 6 -1.04 17.55 11.56
CA ASN A 6 -0.59 18.94 11.64
C ASN A 6 0.03 19.46 10.33
N ASN A 7 0.50 18.56 9.46
CA ASN A 7 1.13 18.91 8.19
C ASN A 7 1.04 17.74 7.18
N LEU A 8 1.42 18.02 5.93
CA LEU A 8 1.38 17.05 4.83
C LEU A 8 2.36 15.88 5.01
N THR A 9 3.54 16.12 5.60
CA THR A 9 4.58 15.09 5.69
C THR A 9 4.20 13.99 6.69
N GLU A 10 3.35 14.28 7.68
CA GLU A 10 2.77 13.27 8.57
C GLU A 10 1.87 12.24 7.86
N LEU A 11 1.43 12.54 6.62
CA LEU A 11 0.65 11.64 5.77
C LEU A 11 1.54 10.71 4.92
N ILE A 12 2.85 10.93 4.86
CA ILE A 12 3.80 10.06 4.15
C ILE A 12 3.99 8.75 4.92
N GLY A 13 4.00 7.64 4.20
CA GLY A 13 4.16 6.28 4.72
C GLY A 13 2.83 5.60 5.02
N ARG A 14 2.90 4.47 5.74
CA ARG A 14 1.73 3.59 6.03
C ARG A 14 0.92 3.18 4.79
N THR A 15 1.55 3.19 3.63
CA THR A 15 0.97 2.78 2.36
C THR A 15 0.58 1.29 2.41
N PRO A 16 -0.52 0.88 1.77
CA PRO A 16 -1.02 -0.48 1.90
C PRO A 16 -0.14 -1.48 1.12
N LEU A 17 -0.13 -2.72 1.62
CA LEU A 17 0.29 -3.89 0.85
C LEU A 17 -0.95 -4.50 0.20
N LEU A 18 -0.88 -4.73 -1.11
CA LEU A 18 -1.97 -5.33 -1.88
C LEU A 18 -1.49 -6.63 -2.52
N ARG A 19 -2.24 -7.71 -2.34
CA ARG A 19 -1.99 -9.01 -2.96
C ARG A 19 -2.43 -9.00 -4.43
N LEU A 20 -1.59 -9.54 -5.31
CA LEU A 20 -1.93 -9.75 -6.72
C LEU A 20 -2.53 -11.14 -6.93
N TYR A 21 -3.55 -11.23 -7.79
CA TYR A 21 -4.23 -12.50 -8.11
C TYR A 21 -4.13 -12.87 -9.59
N ARG A 22 -4.50 -11.96 -10.50
CA ARG A 22 -4.62 -12.28 -11.93
C ARG A 22 -3.27 -12.44 -12.64
N VAL A 23 -2.35 -11.52 -12.42
CA VAL A 23 -1.04 -11.50 -13.12
C VAL A 23 -0.02 -12.46 -12.53
N THR A 24 -0.32 -13.02 -11.36
CA THR A 24 0.53 -13.92 -10.59
C THR A 24 -0.09 -15.32 -10.46
N ALA A 25 -1.13 -15.60 -11.26
CA ALA A 25 -1.80 -16.89 -11.27
C ALA A 25 -0.82 -18.02 -11.64
N GLY A 26 -0.84 -19.10 -10.86
CA GLY A 26 0.03 -20.27 -11.06
C GLY A 26 1.39 -20.19 -10.36
N LEU A 27 1.70 -19.08 -9.69
CA LEU A 27 2.87 -19.00 -8.80
C LEU A 27 2.53 -19.61 -7.44
N GLU A 28 3.46 -20.39 -6.89
CA GLU A 28 3.34 -20.95 -5.54
C GLU A 28 3.57 -19.90 -4.44
N ALA A 29 4.25 -18.80 -4.78
CA ALA A 29 4.58 -17.73 -3.85
C ALA A 29 3.53 -16.61 -3.85
N ASP A 30 3.37 -16.01 -2.67
CA ASP A 30 2.56 -14.81 -2.49
C ASP A 30 3.27 -13.58 -3.05
N VAL A 31 2.69 -12.98 -4.09
CA VAL A 31 3.18 -11.72 -4.64
C VAL A 31 2.31 -10.57 -4.14
N VAL A 32 2.96 -9.62 -3.47
CA VAL A 32 2.33 -8.41 -2.93
C VAL A 32 3.02 -7.16 -3.47
N VAL A 33 2.26 -6.10 -3.65
CA VAL A 33 2.77 -4.77 -4.05
C VAL A 33 2.58 -3.76 -2.94
N LYS A 34 3.58 -2.89 -2.77
CA LYS A 34 3.54 -1.77 -1.85
C LYS A 34 3.12 -0.52 -2.62
N LEU A 35 1.92 -0.01 -2.35
CA LEU A 35 1.30 1.08 -3.12
C LEU A 35 1.84 2.46 -2.70
N GLU A 36 3.12 2.74 -2.96
CA GLU A 36 3.76 4.01 -2.61
C GLU A 36 3.19 5.23 -3.34
N SER A 37 2.43 5.01 -4.42
CA SER A 37 1.69 6.07 -5.11
C SER A 37 0.55 6.67 -4.28
N PHE A 38 0.22 6.08 -3.13
CA PHE A 38 -0.79 6.61 -2.20
C PHE A 38 -0.20 7.61 -1.21
N ASN A 39 1.11 7.82 -1.20
CA ASN A 39 1.67 8.98 -0.54
C ASN A 39 1.15 10.26 -1.22
N PRO A 40 0.84 11.31 -0.44
CA PRO A 40 0.68 12.66 -0.99
C PRO A 40 2.03 13.26 -1.42
#